data_AF-B4DAE3-F1
#
_entry.id   AF-B4DAE3-F1
#
_cell.length_a   1.000
_cell.length_b   1.000
_cell.length_c   1.000
_cell.angle_alpha   90.00
_cell.angle_beta   90.00
_cell.angle_gamma   90.00
#
_symmetry.space_group_name_H-M   'P 1'
#
loop_
_entity.id
_entity.type
_entity.pdbx_description
1 polymer ?
#
loop_
_entity_poly.entity_id
_entity_poly.type
_entity_poly.pdbx_seq_one_letter_code
_entity_poly.pdbx_strand_id
1 'polypeptide(L)'
;MLTDQTIATVKATAPILEQHGELLTRHFYKRMFEKNPEVGPLFNRTNQEKGSQQKALAAAICAYAANIDNLEVLGGAVELIAQKHASLQIQPEHYPIVGENLLASIREVLGERRD
;
A
#
# COMPACT_ATOMS: atom_id res chain seq x y z
N MET A 1 -13.29 0.25 -14.79
CA MET A 1 -13.29 -1.16 -14.39
C MET A 1 -11.97 -1.78 -14.82
N LEU A 2 -11.36 -2.64 -14.00
CA LEU A 2 -10.13 -3.36 -14.36
C LEU A 2 -10.43 -4.40 -15.45
N THR A 3 -9.46 -4.73 -16.29
CA THR A 3 -9.57 -5.83 -17.26
C THR A 3 -9.27 -7.17 -16.60
N ASP A 4 -9.73 -8.27 -17.19
CA ASP A 4 -9.44 -9.63 -16.72
C ASP A 4 -7.94 -9.89 -16.65
N GLN A 5 -7.16 -9.36 -17.60
CA GLN A 5 -5.71 -9.47 -17.60
C GLN A 5 -5.08 -8.76 -16.40
N THR A 6 -5.57 -7.57 -16.04
CA THR A 6 -5.10 -6.84 -14.85
C THR A 6 -5.47 -7.58 -13.57
N ILE A 7 -6.70 -8.11 -13.48
CA ILE A 7 -7.16 -8.91 -12.34
C ILE A 7 -6.28 -10.16 -12.17
N ALA A 8 -6.01 -10.88 -13.26
CA ALA A 8 -5.14 -12.06 -13.27
C ALA A 8 -3.72 -11.72 -12.80
N THR A 9 -3.18 -10.57 -13.23
CA THR A 9 -1.86 -10.10 -12.82
C THR A 9 -1.82 -9.83 -11.30
N VAL A 10 -2.82 -9.13 -10.76
CA VAL A 10 -2.88 -8.87 -9.31
C VAL A 10 -2.92 -10.17 -8.53
N LYS A 11 -3.78 -11.12 -8.92
CA LYS A 11 -3.87 -12.45 -8.27
C LYS A 11 -2.55 -13.20 -8.31
N ALA A 12 -1.87 -13.23 -9.45
CA ALA A 12 -0.58 -13.91 -9.61
C ALA A 12 0.51 -13.31 -8.70
N THR A 13 0.45 -12.00 -8.43
CA THR A 13 1.41 -11.32 -7.54
C THR A 13 1.03 -11.36 -6.06
N ALA A 14 -0.19 -11.75 -5.71
CA ALA A 14 -0.70 -11.73 -4.34
C ALA A 14 0.16 -12.58 -3.36
N PRO A 15 0.57 -13.82 -3.69
CA PRO A 15 1.37 -14.63 -2.76
C PRO A 15 2.74 -14.01 -2.46
N ILE A 16 3.33 -13.33 -3.45
CA ILE A 16 4.62 -12.64 -3.28
C ILE A 16 4.46 -11.45 -2.32
N LEU A 17 3.36 -10.70 -2.46
CA LEU A 17 3.03 -9.59 -1.56
C LEU A 17 2.70 -10.07 -0.14
N GLU A 18 2.11 -11.26 0.01
CA GLU A 18 1.84 -11.85 1.33
C GLU A 18 3.15 -12.21 2.05
N GLN A 19 4.09 -12.86 1.34
CA GLN A 19 5.38 -13.27 1.92
C GLN A 19 6.32 -12.09 2.20
N HIS A 20 6.24 -11.02 1.40
CA HIS A 20 7.21 -9.90 1.46
C HIS A 20 6.58 -8.54 1.73
N GLY A 21 5.30 -8.50 2.09
CA GLY A 21 4.53 -7.27 2.25
C GLY A 21 5.15 -6.32 3.26
N GLU A 22 5.62 -6.81 4.41
CA GLU A 22 6.26 -5.94 5.41
C GLU A 22 7.61 -5.39 4.93
N LEU A 23 8.41 -6.19 4.22
CA LEU A 23 9.67 -5.72 3.63
C LEU A 23 9.40 -4.63 2.59
N LEU A 24 8.42 -4.89 1.71
CA LEU A 24 7.97 -3.94 0.70
C LEU A 24 7.49 -2.63 1.32
N THR A 25 6.63 -2.68 2.33
CA THR A 25 6.06 -1.47 2.93
C THR A 25 7.09 -0.69 3.76
N ARG A 26 8.07 -1.37 4.37
CA ARG A 26 9.24 -0.69 4.97
C ARG A 26 10.05 0.09 3.94
N HIS A 27 10.38 -0.56 2.81
CA HIS A 27 11.09 0.10 1.71
C HIS A 27 10.30 1.28 1.14
N PHE A 28 9.00 1.09 0.93
CA PHE A 28 8.06 2.13 0.50
C PHE A 28 8.07 3.36 1.41
N TYR A 29 7.91 3.19 2.73
CA TYR A 29 7.88 4.34 3.64
C TYR A 29 9.21 5.08 3.66
N LYS A 30 10.34 4.35 3.67
CA LYS A 30 11.67 4.96 3.59
C LYS A 30 11.80 5.81 2.33
N ARG A 31 11.49 5.22 1.18
CA ARG A 31 11.55 5.90 -0.13
C ARG A 31 10.65 7.13 -0.18
N MET A 32 9.40 7.01 0.27
CA MET A 32 8.43 8.10 0.21
C MET A 32 8.87 9.28 1.09
N PHE A 33 9.37 9.03 2.29
CA PHE A 33 9.84 10.12 3.16
C PHE A 33 11.14 10.76 2.68
N GLU A 34 11.99 10.02 1.96
CA GLU A 34 13.19 10.57 1.31
C GLU A 34 12.84 11.45 0.11
N LYS A 35 11.88 11.03 -0.73
CA LYS A 35 11.50 11.73 -1.96
C LYS A 35 10.46 12.82 -1.78
N ASN A 36 9.60 12.67 -0.77
CA ASN A 36 8.45 13.52 -0.50
C ASN A 36 8.41 13.88 0.99
N PRO A 37 9.42 14.59 1.53
CA PRO A 37 9.47 14.95 2.93
C PRO A 37 8.24 15.77 3.37
N GLU A 38 7.57 16.47 2.43
CA GLU A 38 6.35 17.25 2.67
C GLU A 38 5.17 16.42 3.20
N VAL A 39 5.12 15.11 2.92
CA VAL A 39 4.05 14.25 3.47
C VAL A 39 4.36 13.76 4.87
N GLY A 40 5.60 13.88 5.35
CA GLY A 40 6.05 13.41 6.66
C GLY A 40 5.14 13.84 7.84
N PRO A 41 4.72 15.12 7.93
CA PRO A 41 3.82 15.59 8.98
C PRO A 41 2.44 14.90 9.03
N LEU A 42 1.99 14.28 7.93
CA LEU A 42 0.71 13.57 7.85
C LEU A 42 0.77 12.18 8.49
N PHE A 43 1.96 11.68 8.81
CA PHE A 43 2.15 10.34 9.36
C PHE A 43 2.52 10.37 10.84
N ASN A 44 1.98 9.41 11.58
CA ASN A 44 2.32 9.22 12.99
C ASN A 44 3.67 8.49 13.14
N ARG A 45 4.67 9.21 13.66
CA ARG A 45 6.04 8.69 13.84
C ARG A 45 6.13 7.45 14.73
N THR A 46 5.35 7.38 15.81
CA THR A 46 5.33 6.22 16.71
C THR A 46 4.87 4.95 15.98
N ASN A 47 3.85 5.06 15.14
CA ASN A 47 3.37 3.91 14.34
C ASN A 47 4.38 3.49 13.27
N GLN A 48 5.13 4.45 12.72
CA GLN A 48 6.21 4.18 11.78
C GLN A 48 7.36 3.44 12.46
N GLU A 49 7.83 3.92 13.61
CA GLU A 49 8.94 3.32 14.36
C GLU A 49 8.59 1.92 14.88
N LYS A 50 7.34 1.71 15.35
CA LYS A 50 6.86 0.39 15.82
C LYS A 50 6.56 -0.60 14.68
N GLY A 51 6.57 -0.17 13.43
CA GLY A 51 6.26 -1.02 12.28
C GLY A 51 4.77 -1.34 12.10
N SER A 52 3.87 -0.78 12.92
CA SER A 52 2.44 -1.09 12.86
C SER A 52 1.82 -0.55 11.57
N GLN A 53 2.30 0.59 11.08
CA GLN A 53 1.81 1.19 9.83
C GLN A 53 2.22 0.36 8.59
N GLN A 54 3.45 -0.16 8.58
CA GLN A 54 4.00 -1.06 7.55
C GLN A 54 3.16 -2.33 7.45
N LYS A 55 2.87 -2.95 8.60
CA LYS A 55 2.04 -4.15 8.69
C LYS A 55 0.60 -3.88 8.25
N ALA A 56 0.01 -2.76 8.67
CA ALA A 56 -1.34 -2.39 8.27
C ALA A 56 -1.46 -2.19 6.75
N LEU A 57 -0.51 -1.50 6.12
CA LEU A 57 -0.51 -1.31 4.67
C LEU A 57 -0.30 -2.63 3.92
N ALA A 58 0.61 -3.49 4.39
CA ALA A 58 0.85 -4.80 3.80
C ALA A 58 -0.42 -5.66 3.84
N ALA A 59 -1.08 -5.70 4.99
CA ALA A 59 -2.34 -6.42 5.17
C ALA A 59 -3.46 -5.87 4.26
N ALA A 60 -3.57 -4.54 4.13
CA ALA A 60 -4.56 -3.92 3.25
C ALA A 60 -4.36 -4.29 1.77
N ILE A 61 -3.10 -4.28 1.29
CA ILE A 61 -2.77 -4.68 -0.09
C ILE A 61 -3.08 -6.17 -0.30
N CYS A 62 -2.71 -7.04 0.63
CA CYS A 62 -2.99 -8.47 0.53
C CYS A 62 -4.49 -8.75 0.55
N ALA A 63 -5.25 -8.09 1.44
CA ALA A 63 -6.69 -8.21 1.50
C ALA A 63 -7.36 -7.78 0.19
N TYR A 64 -6.90 -6.68 -0.42
CA TYR A 64 -7.38 -6.26 -1.74
C TYR A 64 -7.10 -7.32 -2.81
N ALA A 65 -5.86 -7.80 -2.88
CA ALA A 65 -5.48 -8.79 -3.89
C ALA A 65 -6.25 -10.11 -3.75
N ALA A 66 -6.48 -10.56 -2.51
CA ALA A 66 -7.24 -11.77 -2.20
C ALA A 66 -8.75 -11.65 -2.50
N ASN A 67 -9.31 -10.44 -2.50
CA ASN A 67 -10.74 -10.19 -2.69
C ASN A 67 -11.04 -9.38 -3.97
N ILE A 68 -10.12 -9.35 -4.93
CA ILE A 68 -10.26 -8.50 -6.13
C ILE A 68 -11.51 -8.81 -6.97
N ASP A 69 -12.04 -10.04 -6.88
CA ASP A 69 -13.30 -10.42 -7.54
C ASP A 69 -14.56 -10.06 -6.74
N ASN A 70 -14.41 -9.69 -5.46
CA ASN A 70 -15.51 -9.43 -4.54
C ASN A 70 -15.13 -8.35 -3.53
N LEU A 71 -14.89 -7.12 -4.03
CA LEU A 71 -14.40 -6.02 -3.20
C LEU A 71 -15.41 -5.53 -2.15
N GLU A 72 -16.70 -5.87 -2.29
CA GLU A 72 -17.77 -5.47 -1.37
C GLU A 72 -17.50 -5.93 0.07
N VAL A 73 -16.82 -7.09 0.24
CA VAL A 73 -16.46 -7.62 1.57
C VAL A 73 -15.48 -6.72 2.33
N LEU A 74 -14.76 -5.84 1.62
CA LEU A 74 -13.82 -4.89 2.20
C LEU A 74 -14.49 -3.56 2.57
N GLY A 75 -15.77 -3.36 2.26
CA GLY A 75 -16.47 -2.07 2.41
C GLY A 75 -16.34 -1.44 3.79
N GLY A 76 -16.55 -2.21 4.86
CA GLY A 76 -16.41 -1.71 6.23
C GLY A 76 -14.97 -1.29 6.59
N ALA A 77 -13.97 -2.00 6.07
CA ALA A 77 -12.57 -1.64 6.28
C ALA A 77 -12.19 -0.38 5.49
N VAL A 78 -12.65 -0.25 4.25
CA VAL A 78 -12.44 0.94 3.41
C VAL A 78 -13.09 2.16 4.03
N GLU A 79 -14.30 2.04 4.56
CA GLU A 79 -15.01 3.13 5.26
C GLU A 79 -14.21 3.63 6.48
N LEU A 80 -13.68 2.72 7.30
CA LEU A 80 -12.84 3.08 8.44
C LEU A 80 -11.56 3.82 7.99
N ILE A 81 -10.93 3.37 6.90
CA ILE A 81 -9.76 4.04 6.32
C ILE A 81 -10.15 5.44 5.80
N ALA A 82 -11.28 5.56 5.11
CA ALA A 82 -11.76 6.83 4.57
C ALA A 82 -12.05 7.85 5.68
N GLN A 83 -12.71 7.44 6.77
CA GLN A 83 -12.93 8.29 7.94
C GLN A 83 -11.62 8.77 8.57
N LYS A 84 -10.61 7.90 8.64
CA LYS A 84 -9.28 8.27 9.14
C LYS A 84 -8.54 9.21 8.18
N HIS A 85 -8.65 9.01 6.87
CA HIS A 85 -8.11 9.94 5.88
C HIS A 85 -8.76 11.32 5.99
N ALA A 86 -10.07 11.37 6.17
CA ALA A 86 -10.81 12.63 6.36
C ALA A 86 -10.38 13.36 7.64
N SER A 87 -10.24 12.65 8.77
CA SER A 87 -9.82 13.27 10.04
C SER A 87 -8.37 13.80 10.01
N LEU A 88 -7.52 13.19 9.18
CA LEU A 88 -6.15 13.65 8.91
C LEU A 88 -6.05 14.66 7.76
N GLN A 89 -7.19 15.10 7.21
CA GLN A 89 -7.26 16.06 6.10
C GLN A 89 -6.44 15.63 4.87
N ILE A 90 -6.40 14.33 4.59
CA ILE A 90 -5.73 13.81 3.38
C ILE A 90 -6.47 14.31 2.14
N GLN A 91 -5.74 15.00 1.27
CA GLN A 91 -6.26 15.58 0.04
C GLN A 91 -5.97 14.69 -1.18
N PRO A 92 -6.71 14.88 -2.30
CA PRO A 92 -6.49 14.14 -3.54
C PRO A 92 -5.04 14.19 -4.05
N GLU A 93 -4.32 15.30 -3.83
CA GLU A 93 -2.95 15.52 -4.29
C GLU A 93 -1.92 14.63 -3.57
N HIS A 94 -2.28 14.05 -2.41
CA HIS A 94 -1.41 13.11 -1.70
C HIS A 94 -1.42 11.70 -2.32
N TYR A 95 -2.49 11.32 -3.03
CA TYR A 95 -2.64 9.97 -3.57
C TYR A 95 -1.60 9.63 -4.66
N PRO A 96 -1.29 10.53 -5.61
CA PRO A 96 -0.22 10.29 -6.58
C PRO A 96 1.14 10.01 -5.93
N ILE A 97 1.50 10.72 -4.86
CA ILE A 97 2.77 10.54 -4.12
C ILE A 97 2.87 9.11 -3.58
N VAL A 98 1.80 8.63 -2.94
CA VAL A 98 1.73 7.26 -2.41
C VAL A 98 1.81 6.24 -3.55
N GLY A 99 1.04 6.44 -4.62
CA GLY A 99 1.00 5.53 -5.76
C GLY A 99 2.35 5.38 -6.47
N GLU A 100 3.04 6.49 -6.74
CA GLU A 100 4.36 6.48 -7.38
C GLU A 100 5.38 5.72 -6.54
N ASN A 101 5.47 6.05 -5.25
CA ASN A 101 6.44 5.44 -4.35
C ASN A 101 6.14 3.96 -4.12
N LEU A 102 4.87 3.56 -4.01
CA LEU A 102 4.48 2.16 -3.83
C LEU A 102 4.83 1.32 -5.08
N LEU A 103 4.46 1.78 -6.27
CA LEU A 103 4.75 1.06 -7.52
C LEU A 103 6.27 0.97 -7.78
N ALA A 104 7.01 2.03 -7.49
CA ALA A 104 8.47 1.98 -7.58
C ALA A 104 9.08 0.99 -6.58
N SER A 105 8.56 0.95 -5.35
CA SER A 105 9.02 0.00 -4.33
C SER A 105 8.73 -1.45 -4.70
N ILE A 106 7.56 -1.71 -5.29
CA ILE A 106 7.22 -3.05 -5.83
C ILE A 106 8.22 -3.43 -6.92
N ARG A 107 8.54 -2.53 -7.86
CA ARG A 107 9.53 -2.80 -8.91
C ARG A 107 10.93 -3.05 -8.36
N GLU A 108 11.36 -2.31 -7.35
CA GLU A 108 12.70 -2.46 -6.76
C GLU A 108 12.80 -3.79 -6.00
N VAL A 109 11.80 -4.12 -5.16
CA VAL A 109 11.82 -5.35 -4.35
C VAL A 109 11.55 -6.61 -5.17
N LEU A 110 10.68 -6.53 -6.18
CA LEU A 110 10.34 -7.68 -7.04
C LEU A 110 11.24 -7.79 -8.27
N GLY A 111 11.78 -6.68 -8.77
CA GLY A 111 12.66 -6.67 -9.95
C GLY A 111 14.07 -7.18 -9.66
N GLU A 112 14.54 -7.09 -8.41
CA GLU A 112 15.77 -7.75 -7.96
C GLU A 112 15.65 -9.28 -7.88
N ARG A 113 14.41 -9.79 -7.78
CA ARG A 113 14.10 -11.23 -7.78
C ARG A 113 13.88 -11.73 -9.19
N ARG A 114 14.98 -11.86 -9.95
CA ARG A 114 14.98 -12.70 -11.15
C ARG A 114 15.52 -14.07 -10.76
N ASP A 115 14.60 -14.96 -10.40
CA ASP A 115 14.82 -16.41 -10.37
C ASP A 115 14.35 -17.00 -11.70
#